data_AF-A0A5Q4FW35-F1
#
_entry.id   AF-A0A5Q4FW35-F1
#
_cell.length_a   1.000
_cell.length_b   1.000
_cell.length_c   1.000
_cell.angle_alpha   90.00
_cell.angle_beta   90.00
_cell.angle_gamma   90.00
#
_symmetry.space_group_name_H-M   'P 1'
#
loop_
_entity.id
_entity.type
_entity.pdbx_description
1 polymer ?
#
loop_
_entity_poly.entity_id
_entity_poly.type
_entity_poly.pdbx_seq_one_letter_code
_entity_poly.pdbx_strand_id
1 'polypeptide(L)' 'MVDDARYKALFRCTDGDLITVHSHRVLHGRLAYDPTSGARHLQDVYMEWDDLMARRRVLRREHLPMTAHPVPVPS' A
#
# COMPACT_ATOMS: atom_id res chain seq x y z
N MET A 1 -6.47 17.27 17.98
CA MET A 1 -6.91 17.28 16.56
C MET A 1 -7.01 15.87 16.00
N VAL A 2 -5.92 15.08 15.95
CA VAL A 2 -5.94 13.69 15.43
C VAL A 2 -6.90 12.76 16.20
N ASP A 3 -7.13 13.01 17.48
CA ASP A 3 -7.98 12.14 18.30
C ASP A 3 -9.49 12.33 18.16
N ASP A 4 -9.92 13.36 17.45
CA ASP A 4 -11.34 13.63 17.20
C ASP A 4 -11.94 12.53 16.30
N ALA A 5 -13.10 12.01 16.70
CA ALA A 5 -13.77 10.90 16.02
C ALA A 5 -14.08 11.20 14.54
N ARG A 6 -14.28 12.47 14.18
CA ARG A 6 -14.55 12.84 12.77
C ARG A 6 -13.39 12.58 11.81
N TYR A 7 -12.18 12.35 12.33
CA TYR A 7 -10.99 12.03 11.55
C TYR A 7 -10.59 10.55 11.62
N LYS A 8 -11.37 9.71 12.30
CA LYS A 8 -11.08 8.29 12.51
C LYS A 8 -12.01 7.44 11.65
N ALA A 9 -11.42 6.54 10.87
CA ALA A 9 -12.15 5.47 10.20
C ALA A 9 -11.80 4.14 10.87
N LEU A 10 -12.82 3.39 11.31
CA LEU A 10 -12.66 2.16 12.08
C LEU A 10 -13.13 0.97 11.25
N PHE A 11 -12.27 -0.03 11.14
CA PHE A 11 -12.53 -1.26 10.40
C PHE A 11 -12.04 -2.46 11.21
N ARG A 12 -12.71 -3.60 11.07
CA ARG A 12 -12.23 -4.89 11.57
C ARG A 12 -11.77 -5.70 10.36
N CYS A 13 -10.48 -6.04 10.32
CA CYS A 13 -9.96 -7.01 9.36
C CYS A 13 -10.31 -8.42 9.80
N THR A 14 -10.76 -9.22 8.84
CA THR A 14 -10.95 -10.67 8.92
C THR A 14 -9.84 -11.37 8.13
N ASP A 15 -9.79 -12.70 8.21
CA ASP A 15 -8.78 -13.48 7.52
C ASP A 15 -8.87 -13.29 6.00
N GLY A 16 -7.75 -12.94 5.38
CA GLY A 16 -7.66 -12.65 3.95
C GLY A 16 -7.90 -11.18 3.58
N ASP A 17 -8.36 -10.34 4.51
CA ASP A 17 -8.48 -8.90 4.26
C ASP A 17 -7.10 -8.25 4.14
N LEU A 18 -7.00 -7.30 3.20
CA LEU A 18 -5.81 -6.51 2.97
C LEU A 18 -6.16 -5.02 3.03
N ILE A 19 -5.36 -4.26 3.80
CA ILE A 19 -5.45 -2.80 3.85
C ILE A 19 -4.13 -2.23 3.35
N THR A 20 -4.21 -1.29 2.41
CA THR A 20 -3.07 -0.49 1.96
C THR A 20 -3.25 0.95 2.44
N VAL A 21 -2.23 1.52 3.08
CA VAL A 21 -2.24 2.90 3.56
C VAL A 21 -1.07 3.68 2.97
N HIS A 22 -1.31 4.96 2.67
CA HIS A 22 -0.22 5.88 2.34
C HIS A 22 0.41 6.37 3.66
N SER A 23 1.47 5.71 4.12
CA SER A 23 2.06 5.95 5.46
C SER A 23 2.50 7.39 5.73
N HIS A 24 2.90 8.16 4.71
CA HIS A 24 3.23 9.59 4.89
C HIS A 24 2.02 10.54 5.02
N ARG A 25 0.79 10.03 4.87
CA ARG A 25 -0.44 10.85 4.88
C ARG A 25 -1.48 10.38 5.90
N VAL A 26 -1.55 9.08 6.14
CA VAL A 26 -2.58 8.46 6.97
C VAL A 26 -1.92 7.80 8.18
N LEU A 27 -2.18 8.36 9.36
CA LEU A 27 -1.87 7.69 10.62
C LEU A 27 -2.78 6.47 10.77
N HIS A 28 -2.19 5.34 11.16
CA HIS A 28 -2.91 4.10 11.38
C HIS A 28 -2.56 3.53 12.75
N GLY A 29 -3.47 2.75 13.30
CA GLY A 29 -3.33 2.16 14.62
C GLY A 29 -4.41 1.11 14.84
N ARG A 30 -4.52 0.66 16.09
CA ARG A 30 -5.52 -0.34 16.49
C ARG A 30 -6.18 0.07 17.80
N LEU A 31 -7.42 -0.39 17.98
CA LEU A 31 -8.06 -0.35 19.29
C LEU A 31 -7.43 -1.39 20.23
N ALA A 32 -7.79 -1.30 21.51
CA ALA A 32 -7.40 -2.27 22.52
C ALA A 32 -7.73 -3.70 22.06
N TYR A 33 -6.86 -4.64 22.40
CA TYR A 33 -6.99 -6.05 22.05
C TYR A 33 -7.22 -6.85 23.33
N ASP A 34 -8.21 -7.75 23.30
CA ASP A 34 -8.45 -8.71 24.37
C ASP A 34 -7.63 -9.98 24.12
N PRO A 35 -6.62 -10.30 24.95
CA PRO A 35 -5.79 -11.50 24.78
C PRO A 35 -6.56 -12.82 24.88
N THR A 36 -7.75 -12.81 25.51
CA THR A 36 -8.57 -14.01 25.67
C THR A 36 -9.41 -14.32 24.42
N SER A 37 -9.48 -13.39 23.47
CA SER A 37 -10.28 -13.52 22.25
C SER A 37 -9.65 -14.44 21.18
N GLY A 38 -8.48 -15.00 21.44
CA GLY A 38 -7.79 -15.95 20.55
C GLY A 38 -6.46 -15.44 20.01
N ALA A 39 -5.95 -16.10 18.98
CA ALA A 39 -4.73 -15.70 18.29
C ALA A 39 -5.02 -14.63 17.22
N ARG A 40 -4.08 -13.71 17.04
CA ARG A 40 -4.14 -12.70 15.99
C ARG A 40 -2.77 -12.58 15.32
N HIS A 41 -2.74 -12.74 14.01
CA HIS A 41 -1.54 -12.62 13.20
C HIS A 41 -1.81 -11.68 12.03
N LEU A 42 -0.95 -10.69 11.84
CA LEU A 42 -0.99 -9.76 10.72
C LEU A 42 0.38 -9.77 10.07
N GLN A 43 0.42 -9.80 8.74
CA GLN A 43 1.64 -9.68 7.97
C GLN A 43 1.62 -8.34 7.25
N ASP A 44 2.68 -7.55 7.41
CA ASP A 44 2.87 -6.28 6.75
C ASP A 44 4.05 -6.30 5.79
N VAL A 45 3.95 -5.47 4.76
CA VAL A 45 5.01 -5.21 3.81
C VAL A 45 4.93 -3.74 3.41
N TYR A 46 6.10 -3.15 3.13
CA TYR A 46 6.21 -1.80 2.63
C TYR A 46 6.55 -1.83 1.15
N MET A 47 6.02 -0.86 0.42
CA MET A 47 6.32 -0.66 -0.99
C MET A 47 6.63 0.81 -1.25
N GLU A 48 7.53 1.07 -2.18
CA GLU A 48 7.85 2.43 -2.57
C GLU A 48 6.70 3.06 -3.36
N TRP A 49 6.45 4.34 -3.08
CA TRP A 49 5.38 5.08 -3.76
C TRP A 49 5.63 5.16 -5.26
N ASP A 50 6.89 5.32 -5.68
CA ASP A 50 7.25 5.42 -7.09
C ASP A 50 6.98 4.13 -7.87
N ASP A 51 7.19 2.96 -7.25
CA ASP A 51 6.88 1.67 -7.84
C ASP A 51 5.36 1.49 -8.03
N LEU A 52 4.56 1.87 -7.02
CA LEU A 52 3.11 1.86 -7.11
C LEU A 52 2.62 2.80 -8.24
N MET A 53 3.18 4.01 -8.30
CA MET A 53 2.82 5.00 -9.32
C MET A 53 3.26 4.57 -10.71
N ALA A 54 4.45 3.97 -10.85
CA ALA A 54 4.93 3.39 -12.10
C ALA A 54 3.97 2.29 -12.58
N ARG A 55 3.60 1.35 -11.70
CA ARG A 55 2.65 0.29 -12.03
C ARG A 55 1.29 0.84 -12.44
N ARG A 56 0.81 1.87 -11.73
CA ARG A 56 -0.45 2.56 -12.06
C ARG A 56 -0.41 3.20 -13.45
N ARG A 57 0.68 3.91 -13.78
CA ARG A 57 0.89 4.51 -15.12
C ARG A 57 0.85 3.46 -16.22
N VAL A 58 1.46 2.29 -15.98
CA VAL A 58 1.38 1.15 -16.91
C VAL A 58 -0.07 0.68 -17.08
N LEU A 59 -0.78 0.42 -15.99
CA LEU A 59 -2.17 -0.03 -16.02
C LEU A 59 -3.11 0.97 -16.71
N ARG A 60 -2.82 2.27 -16.60
CA ARG A 60 -3.59 3.35 -17.23
C ARG A 60 -3.15 3.69 -18.65
N ARG A 61 -2.12 3.03 -19.19
CA ARG A 61 -1.51 3.36 -20.50
C ARG A 61 -1.00 4.81 -20.58
N GLU A 62 -0.54 5.33 -19.44
CA GLU A 62 0.07 6.66 -19.29
C GLU A 62 1.61 6.61 -19.37
N HIS A 63 2.17 5.40 -19.52
CA HIS A 63 3.61 5.25 -19.69
C HIS A 63 4.00 5.58 -21.14
N LEU A 64 5.05 6.39 -21.32
CA LEU A 64 5.70 6.45 -22.63
C LEU A 64 6.34 5.08 -22.90
N PRO A 65 6.11 4.47 -24.08
CA PRO A 65 6.93 3.35 -24.49
C PRO A 65 8.37 3.87 -24.56
N MET A 66 9.29 3.22 -23.84
CA MET A 66 10.70 3.41 -24.14
C MET A 66 10.90 2.98 -25.59
N THR A 67 11.35 3.89 -26.45
CA THR A 67 11.84 3.50 -27.76
C THR A 67 13.03 2.58 -27.52
N ALA A 68 12.95 1.33 -28.00
CA ALA A 68 14.10 0.46 -27.99
C ALA A 68 15.23 1.16 -28.77
N HIS A 69 16.29 1.57 -28.07
CA HIS A 69 17.50 1.97 -28.77
C HIS A 69 18.09 0.72 -29.41
N PRO A 70 18.43 0.74 -30.71
CA PRO A 70 19.07 -0.40 -31.34
C PRO A 70 20.35 -0.71 -30.57
N VAL A 71 20.46 -1.94 -30.09
CA VAL A 71 21.71 -2.46 -29.52
C VAL A 71 22.75 -2.45 -30.65
N PRO A 72 23.92 -1.82 -30.48
CA PRO A 72 24.97 -1.88 -31.49
C PRO A 72 25.37 -3.34 -31.69
N VAL A 73 25.32 -3.83 -32.92
CA VAL A 73 25.87 -5.15 -33.26
C VAL A 73 27.39 -5.01 -33.30
N PRO A 74 28.16 -5.78 -32.51
CA PRO A 74 29.61 -5.73 -32.60
C PRO A 74 30.08 -6.21 -33.98
N SER A 75 31.05 -5.48 -34.55
CA SER A 75 31.71 -5.75 -35.83
C SER A 75 32.55 -7.01 -35.82
#